data_AF-A0A2R5G494-F1
#
_entry.id   AF-A0A2R5G494-F1
#
_cell.length_a   1.000
_cell.length_b   1.000
_cell.length_c   1.000
_cell.angle_alpha   90.00
_cell.angle_beta   90.00
_cell.angle_gamma   90.00
#
_symmetry.space_group_name_H-M   'P 1'
#
loop_
_entity.id
_entity.type
_entity.pdbx_description
1 polymer ?
#
loop_
_entity_poly.entity_id
_entity_poly.type
_entity_poly.pdbx_seq_one_letter_code
_entity_poly.pdbx_strand_id
1 'polypeptide(L)'
;MSAIEITEIIKQISQEIEVDSNGHGKASIKATARLAGVDDESIRKALKSSADLVPSKLAKELMLQGFSAADLSQWRTDGIPDIAMPAAGGYANAIILEYYAYEAGRYCTKQARLVCRSFNTIGIRAWIQDKLGWTKPASNSETAMTQIQLLAAIAQQMAQQEQHLLQQQQQQTEILHRLKAVEVEQDRVNTPCGHKYSVVGFANLQGLEISVKEAGTKGRKASALCRKQGIEIERIHDPRFGKVGLYPESVLIEVFSTGQN
;
A
#
# COMPACT_ATOMS: atom_id res chain seq x y z
N MET A 1 40.02 5.45 10.94
CA MET A 1 39.18 4.26 11.00
C MET A 1 37.88 4.57 10.26
N SER A 2 37.55 3.82 9.21
CA SER A 2 36.42 4.04 8.31
C SER A 2 35.18 3.23 8.75
N ALA A 3 33.99 3.56 8.23
CA ALA A 3 32.76 2.80 8.50
C ALA A 3 32.85 1.33 8.02
N ILE A 4 33.70 1.06 7.03
CA ILE A 4 33.94 -0.28 6.46
C ILE A 4 34.68 -1.16 7.49
N GLU A 5 35.69 -0.62 8.17
CA GLU A 5 36.46 -1.35 9.19
C GLU A 5 35.59 -1.72 10.41
N ILE A 6 34.62 -0.87 10.78
CA ILE A 6 33.65 -1.21 11.83
C ILE A 6 32.76 -2.36 11.41
N THR A 7 32.27 -2.35 10.16
CA THR A 7 31.39 -3.40 9.65
C THR A 7 32.09 -4.76 9.69
N GLU A 8 33.40 -4.77 9.44
CA GLU A 8 34.23 -5.97 9.51
C GLU A 8 34.48 -6.44 10.95
N ILE A 9 34.74 -5.53 11.89
CA ILE A 9 34.82 -5.84 13.33
C ILE A 9 33.48 -6.41 13.84
N ILE A 10 32.38 -5.79 13.44
CA ILE A 10 30.99 -6.21 13.72
C ILE A 10 30.72 -7.63 13.21
N LYS A 11 31.21 -7.97 12.01
CA LYS A 11 31.11 -9.33 11.45
C LYS A 11 31.94 -10.34 12.25
N GLN A 12 33.14 -9.95 12.69
CA GLN A 12 34.03 -10.83 13.46
C GLN A 12 33.50 -11.15 14.86
N ILE A 13 32.81 -10.21 15.51
CA ILE A 13 32.24 -10.44 16.85
C ILE A 13 30.91 -11.19 16.84
N SER A 14 30.31 -11.44 15.66
CA SER A 14 29.00 -12.09 15.56
C SER A 14 28.99 -13.52 16.12
N GLN A 15 30.15 -14.20 16.15
CA GLN A 15 30.31 -15.52 16.78
C GLN A 15 30.46 -15.47 18.30
N GLU A 16 30.52 -14.27 18.89
CA GLU A 16 30.76 -14.04 20.32
C GLU A 16 29.62 -13.27 20.99
N ILE A 17 28.48 -13.23 20.31
CA ILE A 17 27.25 -12.62 20.77
C ILE A 17 26.17 -13.69 20.74
N GLU A 18 25.43 -13.80 21.82
CA GLU A 18 24.31 -14.71 22.00
C GLU A 18 23.03 -13.91 22.16
N VAL A 19 21.88 -14.46 21.75
CA VAL A 19 20.56 -13.89 22.04
C VAL A 19 19.72 -14.93 22.74
N ASP A 20 19.09 -14.54 23.85
CA ASP A 20 18.18 -15.38 24.61
C ASP A 20 16.79 -15.49 23.94
N SER A 21 15.93 -16.34 24.50
CA SER A 21 14.55 -16.52 24.00
C SER A 21 13.68 -15.26 24.09
N ASN A 22 14.09 -14.27 24.90
CA ASN A 22 13.40 -13.00 25.08
C ASN A 22 13.91 -11.90 24.13
N GLY A 23 14.96 -12.18 23.35
CA GLY A 23 15.56 -11.21 22.43
C GLY A 23 16.60 -10.31 23.09
N HIS A 24 17.08 -10.66 24.29
CA HIS A 24 18.20 -9.99 24.92
C HIS A 24 19.51 -10.60 24.42
N GLY A 25 20.35 -9.74 23.86
CA GLY A 25 21.71 -10.02 23.49
C GLY A 25 22.65 -10.10 24.69
N LYS A 26 23.71 -10.88 24.54
CA LYS A 26 24.83 -10.96 25.49
C LYS A 26 26.12 -11.05 24.69
N ALA A 27 27.03 -10.12 24.92
CA ALA A 27 28.32 -10.09 24.24
C ALA A 27 29.42 -10.62 25.16
N SER A 28 30.35 -11.40 24.61
CA SER A 28 31.55 -11.79 25.37
C SER A 28 32.37 -10.55 25.77
N ILE A 29 33.21 -10.66 26.81
CA ILE A 29 34.14 -9.58 27.16
C ILE A 29 35.09 -9.29 26.00
N LYS A 30 35.54 -10.32 25.28
CA LYS A 30 36.44 -10.15 24.13
C LYS A 30 35.75 -9.41 22.98
N ALA A 31 34.47 -9.66 22.76
CA ALA A 31 33.66 -8.94 21.79
C ALA A 31 33.52 -7.46 22.18
N THR A 32 33.21 -7.20 23.45
CA THR A 32 33.06 -5.83 23.98
C THR A 32 34.38 -5.07 23.97
N ALA A 33 35.49 -5.72 24.35
CA ALA A 33 36.83 -5.15 24.31
C ALA A 33 37.26 -4.81 22.88
N ARG A 34 37.00 -5.74 21.95
CA ARG A 34 37.21 -5.48 20.53
C ARG A 34 36.41 -4.30 20.06
N LEU A 35 35.10 -4.22 20.33
CA LEU A 35 34.27 -3.07 19.95
C LEU A 35 34.79 -1.76 20.53
N ALA A 36 35.18 -1.76 21.80
CA ALA A 36 35.75 -0.61 22.49
C ALA A 36 37.18 -0.27 22.03
N GLY A 37 37.86 -1.14 21.29
CA GLY A 37 39.25 -0.95 20.88
C GLY A 37 40.25 -1.01 22.05
N VAL A 38 39.98 -1.84 23.04
CA VAL A 38 40.80 -2.01 24.26
C VAL A 38 41.13 -3.48 24.50
N ASP A 39 42.08 -3.72 25.40
CA ASP A 39 42.44 -5.07 25.84
C ASP A 39 41.37 -5.67 26.78
N ASP A 40 41.03 -6.95 26.62
CA ASP A 40 39.94 -7.57 27.39
C ASP A 40 40.25 -7.66 28.89
N GLU A 41 41.53 -7.73 29.27
CA GLU A 41 41.96 -7.70 30.66
C GLU A 41 41.64 -6.35 31.32
N SER A 42 41.61 -5.25 30.55
CA SER A 42 41.22 -3.93 31.06
C SER A 42 39.77 -3.92 31.53
N ILE A 43 38.88 -4.54 30.76
CA ILE A 43 37.47 -4.68 31.13
C ILE A 43 37.32 -5.67 32.30
N ARG A 44 38.02 -6.80 32.28
CA ARG A 44 38.00 -7.80 33.39
C ARG A 44 38.42 -7.19 34.72
N LYS A 45 39.49 -6.41 34.72
CA LYS A 45 39.98 -5.70 35.92
C LYS A 45 38.98 -4.66 36.41
N ALA A 46 38.39 -3.89 35.50
CA ALA A 46 37.37 -2.92 35.85
C ALA A 46 36.15 -3.62 36.50
N LEU A 47 35.63 -4.69 35.90
CA LEU A 47 34.50 -5.44 36.45
C LEU A 47 34.84 -6.10 37.80
N LYS A 48 36.05 -6.65 37.95
CA LYS A 48 36.53 -7.24 39.22
C LYS A 48 36.62 -6.20 40.34
N SER A 49 37.01 -4.96 39.99
CA SER A 49 37.18 -3.88 40.99
C SER A 49 35.88 -3.44 41.67
N SER A 50 34.71 -3.90 41.20
CA SER A 50 33.42 -3.60 41.84
C SER A 50 33.32 -4.13 43.27
N ALA A 51 34.09 -5.16 43.61
CA ALA A 51 34.18 -5.74 44.95
C ALA A 51 35.28 -5.10 45.83
N ASP A 52 36.09 -4.20 45.29
CA ASP A 52 37.18 -3.55 46.02
C ASP A 52 36.67 -2.35 46.84
N LEU A 53 37.42 -1.95 47.88
CA LEU A 53 37.11 -0.73 48.67
C LEU A 53 37.04 0.54 47.82
N VAL A 54 37.79 0.59 46.71
CA VAL A 54 37.80 1.70 45.76
C VAL A 54 37.65 1.15 44.34
N PRO A 55 36.41 1.06 43.82
CA PRO A 55 36.18 0.56 42.47
C PRO A 55 36.76 1.48 41.40
N SER A 56 37.05 0.92 40.23
CA SER A 56 37.43 1.67 39.03
C SER A 56 36.33 2.65 38.61
N LYS A 57 36.68 3.70 37.85
CA LYS A 57 35.69 4.67 37.35
C LYS A 57 34.59 3.99 36.53
N LEU A 58 34.95 3.02 35.67
CA LEU A 58 33.98 2.25 34.91
C LEU A 58 33.06 1.42 35.81
N ALA A 59 33.59 0.76 36.84
CA ALA A 59 32.77 0.02 37.79
C ALA A 59 31.81 0.94 38.57
N LYS A 60 32.28 2.12 38.98
CA LYS A 60 31.44 3.14 39.64
C LYS A 60 30.32 3.61 38.72
N GLU A 61 30.61 3.85 37.45
CA GLU A 61 29.60 4.26 36.47
C GLU A 61 28.54 3.17 36.30
N LEU A 62 28.95 1.92 36.11
CA LEU A 62 28.00 0.80 36.03
C LEU A 62 27.15 0.66 37.31
N MET A 63 27.75 0.85 38.48
CA MET A 63 27.02 0.82 39.75
C MET A 63 26.06 2.01 39.89
N LEU A 64 26.42 3.20 39.41
CA LEU A 64 25.56 4.38 39.36
C LEU A 64 24.33 4.13 38.48
N GLN A 65 24.52 3.42 37.37
CA GLN A 65 23.47 3.02 36.45
C GLN A 65 22.59 1.86 36.99
N GLY A 66 22.86 1.41 38.23
CA GLY A 66 22.02 0.47 38.97
C GLY A 66 22.45 -0.99 38.92
N PHE A 67 23.64 -1.31 38.39
CA PHE A 67 24.17 -2.67 38.40
C PHE A 67 24.87 -2.98 39.74
N SER A 68 24.59 -4.15 40.33
CA SER A 68 25.24 -4.56 41.58
C SER A 68 26.66 -5.09 41.32
N ALA A 69 27.50 -5.07 42.36
CA ALA A 69 28.85 -5.66 42.28
C ALA A 69 28.82 -7.18 41.98
N ALA A 70 27.74 -7.87 42.38
CA ALA A 70 27.53 -9.28 42.06
C ALA A 70 27.27 -9.48 40.56
N ASP A 71 26.43 -8.63 39.94
CA ASP A 71 26.15 -8.68 38.49
C ASP A 71 27.45 -8.49 37.69
N LEU A 72 28.24 -7.47 38.05
CA LEU A 72 29.52 -7.17 37.41
C LEU A 72 30.52 -8.33 37.53
N SER A 73 30.51 -9.02 38.67
CA SER A 73 31.36 -10.19 38.88
C SER A 73 30.93 -11.37 38.00
N GLN A 74 29.63 -11.57 37.83
CA GLN A 74 29.07 -12.64 37.00
C GLN A 74 29.33 -12.42 35.51
N TRP A 75 29.33 -11.16 35.02
CA TRP A 75 29.62 -10.86 33.61
C TRP A 75 31.03 -11.28 33.17
N ARG A 76 31.94 -11.52 34.12
CA ARG A 76 33.30 -12.01 33.84
C ARG A 76 33.33 -13.40 33.24
N THR A 77 32.36 -14.23 33.61
CA THR A 77 32.20 -15.61 33.13
C THR A 77 31.12 -15.68 32.07
N ASP A 78 29.99 -15.00 32.32
CA ASP A 78 28.78 -15.26 31.56
C ASP A 78 28.68 -14.36 30.33
N GLY A 79 29.40 -13.22 30.30
CA GLY A 79 29.29 -12.21 29.25
C GLY A 79 28.51 -10.97 29.70
N ILE A 80 28.65 -9.88 28.94
CA ILE A 80 28.05 -8.59 29.23
C ILE A 80 26.69 -8.49 28.52
N PRO A 81 25.58 -8.35 29.26
CA PRO A 81 24.24 -8.30 28.67
C PRO A 81 23.97 -6.97 27.94
N ASP A 82 23.08 -7.01 26.94
CA ASP A 82 22.47 -5.85 26.28
C ASP A 82 21.13 -5.45 26.96
N ILE A 83 21.01 -5.74 28.26
CA ILE A 83 19.80 -5.49 29.01
C ILE A 83 19.81 -4.03 29.47
N ALA A 84 18.70 -3.33 29.21
CA ALA A 84 18.40 -2.05 29.82
C ALA A 84 17.84 -2.30 31.22
N MET A 85 18.41 -1.65 32.23
CA MET A 85 17.78 -1.64 33.55
C MET A 85 16.59 -0.67 33.55
N PRO A 86 15.45 -1.03 34.15
CA PRO A 86 14.23 -0.22 34.11
C PRO A 86 14.36 1.19 34.68
N ALA A 87 15.33 1.43 35.57
CA ALA A 87 15.46 2.68 36.30
C ALA A 87 16.26 3.77 35.57
N ALA A 88 17.11 3.43 34.59
CA ALA A 88 18.06 4.37 33.99
C ALA A 88 18.12 4.34 32.45
N GLY A 89 17.43 3.40 31.79
CA GLY A 89 17.37 3.34 30.32
C GLY A 89 18.71 3.03 29.61
N GLY A 90 19.79 2.78 30.38
CA GLY A 90 21.12 2.45 29.87
C GLY A 90 21.34 0.95 29.71
N TYR A 91 21.95 0.56 28.59
CA TYR A 91 22.38 -0.81 28.31
C TYR A 91 23.81 -1.04 28.83
N ALA A 92 24.08 -2.11 29.56
CA ALA A 92 25.40 -2.35 30.18
C ALA A 92 26.56 -2.27 29.17
N ASN A 93 26.40 -2.92 28.01
CA ASN A 93 27.39 -2.87 26.95
C ASN A 93 27.55 -1.45 26.35
N ALA A 94 26.45 -0.71 26.21
CA ALA A 94 26.51 0.68 25.73
C ALA A 94 27.26 1.59 26.71
N ILE A 95 27.07 1.42 28.02
CA ILE A 95 27.76 2.19 29.06
C ILE A 95 29.28 1.95 29.00
N ILE A 96 29.71 0.70 28.82
CA ILE A 96 31.14 0.37 28.67
C ILE A 96 31.73 1.04 27.43
N LEU A 97 31.00 0.99 26.31
CA LEU A 97 31.44 1.62 25.06
C LEU A 97 31.48 3.15 25.18
N GLU A 98 30.48 3.75 25.82
CA GLU A 98 30.40 5.19 26.04
C GLU A 98 31.52 5.68 26.96
N TYR A 99 31.82 4.93 28.02
CA TYR A 99 32.96 5.19 28.90
C TYR A 99 34.27 5.23 28.10
N TYR A 100 34.55 4.23 27.26
CA TYR A 100 35.76 4.24 26.41
C TYR A 100 35.68 5.22 25.24
N ALA A 101 34.50 5.74 24.91
CA ALA A 101 34.35 6.77 23.89
C ALA A 101 34.71 8.16 24.45
N TYR A 102 34.25 8.48 25.66
CA TYR A 102 34.24 9.85 26.18
C TYR A 102 34.84 10.03 27.58
N GLU A 103 34.80 9.04 28.46
CA GLU A 103 35.06 9.24 29.91
C GLU A 103 36.34 8.59 30.44
N ALA A 104 36.93 7.66 29.68
CA ALA A 104 38.17 6.97 30.04
C ALA A 104 39.43 7.86 29.98
N GLY A 105 39.29 9.16 29.72
CA GLY A 105 40.38 10.14 29.64
C GLY A 105 41.38 9.80 28.54
N ARG A 106 42.66 9.57 28.91
CA ARG A 106 43.71 9.18 27.95
C ARG A 106 43.48 7.81 27.29
N TYR A 107 42.60 7.00 27.86
CA TYR A 107 42.25 5.67 27.35
C TYR A 107 41.02 5.71 26.45
N CYS A 108 40.47 6.89 26.15
CA CYS A 108 39.38 6.99 25.19
C CYS A 108 39.86 6.58 23.79
N THR A 109 39.08 5.73 23.11
CA THR A 109 39.44 5.22 21.79
C THR A 109 38.59 5.86 20.71
N LYS A 110 39.18 6.06 19.54
CA LYS A 110 38.43 6.52 18.34
C LYS A 110 37.42 5.48 17.89
N GLN A 111 37.72 4.21 18.14
CA GLN A 111 36.87 3.09 17.76
C GLN A 111 35.57 3.06 18.58
N ALA A 112 35.67 3.16 19.91
CA ALA A 112 34.50 3.22 20.79
C ALA A 112 33.54 4.35 20.38
N ARG A 113 34.08 5.55 20.08
CA ARG A 113 33.25 6.68 19.58
C ARG A 113 32.50 6.36 18.30
N LEU A 114 33.17 5.72 17.36
CA LEU A 114 32.56 5.41 16.07
C LEU A 114 31.53 4.28 16.20
N VAL A 115 31.78 3.29 17.07
CA VAL A 115 30.80 2.26 17.46
C VAL A 115 29.58 2.88 18.14
N CYS A 116 29.76 3.78 19.12
CA CYS A 116 28.65 4.49 19.77
C CYS A 116 27.79 5.28 18.76
N ARG A 117 28.43 5.95 17.79
CA ARG A 117 27.70 6.66 16.72
C ARG A 117 26.89 5.72 15.83
N SER A 118 27.48 4.59 15.44
CA SER A 118 26.78 3.56 14.67
C SER A 118 25.61 2.95 15.45
N PHE A 119 25.78 2.70 16.75
CA PHE A 119 24.74 2.17 17.61
C PHE A 119 23.62 3.16 17.90
N ASN A 120 23.87 4.47 17.95
CA ASN A 120 22.78 5.46 18.03
C ASN A 120 21.89 5.49 16.79
N THR A 121 22.36 4.98 15.65
CA THR A 121 21.59 4.98 14.39
C THR A 121 20.66 3.77 14.28
N ILE A 122 21.06 2.60 14.78
CA ILE A 122 20.35 1.32 14.60
C ILE A 122 19.81 0.76 15.93
N GLY A 123 20.44 1.09 17.06
CA GLY A 123 20.20 0.47 18.37
C GLY A 123 20.95 -0.86 18.50
N ILE A 124 21.72 -1.05 19.59
CA ILE A 124 22.55 -2.26 19.79
C ILE A 124 21.71 -3.55 19.78
N ARG A 125 20.53 -3.50 20.40
CA ARG A 125 19.59 -4.62 20.48
C ARG A 125 19.01 -5.00 19.12
N ALA A 126 18.55 -4.01 18.34
CA ALA A 126 18.01 -4.26 17.00
C ALA A 126 19.08 -4.81 16.05
N TRP A 127 20.32 -4.35 16.18
CA TRP A 127 21.44 -4.90 15.42
C TRP A 127 21.76 -6.35 15.82
N ILE A 128 21.83 -6.66 17.12
CA ILE A 128 22.07 -8.02 17.61
C ILE A 128 20.96 -8.98 17.12
N GLN A 129 19.71 -8.55 17.18
CA GLN A 129 18.56 -9.32 16.70
C GLN A 129 18.60 -9.58 15.19
N ASP A 130 18.91 -8.56 14.38
CA ASP A 130 19.10 -8.70 12.92
C ASP A 130 20.18 -9.72 12.58
N LYS A 131 21.35 -9.64 13.23
CA LYS A 131 22.48 -10.52 12.92
C LYS A 131 22.28 -11.96 13.32
N LEU A 132 21.53 -12.21 14.39
CA LEU A 132 21.26 -13.56 14.85
C LEU A 132 19.96 -14.13 14.28
N GLY A 133 19.31 -13.42 13.35
CA GLY A 133 18.05 -13.85 12.75
C GLY A 133 16.93 -13.99 13.77
N TRP A 134 17.02 -13.28 14.90
CA TRP A 134 16.04 -13.36 15.96
C TRP A 134 14.78 -12.63 15.54
N THR A 135 13.64 -13.30 15.67
CA THR A 135 12.31 -12.72 15.44
C THR A 135 11.50 -12.88 16.71
N LYS A 136 10.77 -11.83 17.10
CA LYS A 136 9.96 -11.84 18.34
C LYS A 136 8.96 -13.00 18.27
N PRO A 137 8.99 -13.97 19.21
CA PRO A 137 7.97 -15.01 19.24
C PRO A 137 6.62 -14.33 19.50
N ALA A 138 5.66 -14.55 18.61
CA ALA A 138 4.32 -13.99 18.73
C ALA A 138 3.67 -14.52 20.02
N SER A 139 3.37 -13.61 20.96
CA SER A 139 2.50 -13.92 22.09
C SER A 139 1.09 -14.18 21.55
N ASN A 140 0.64 -15.43 21.62
CA ASN A 140 -0.64 -15.89 21.05
C ASN A 140 -1.88 -15.07 21.50
N SER A 141 -1.79 -14.31 22.59
CA SER A 141 -2.88 -13.45 23.08
C SER A 141 -2.96 -12.09 22.36
N GLU A 142 -1.82 -11.49 21.99
CA GLU A 142 -1.79 -10.20 21.27
C GLU A 142 -2.16 -10.41 19.80
N THR A 143 -1.69 -11.49 19.17
CA THR A 143 -2.09 -11.85 17.80
C THR A 143 -3.55 -12.25 17.68
N ALA A 144 -4.13 -12.95 18.67
CA ALA A 144 -5.55 -13.30 18.64
C ALA A 144 -6.46 -12.07 18.83
N MET A 145 -6.15 -11.17 19.78
CA MET A 145 -6.94 -9.93 19.96
C MET A 145 -6.83 -9.00 18.76
N THR A 146 -5.64 -8.84 18.19
CA THR A 146 -5.42 -8.01 16.99
C THR A 146 -6.11 -8.60 15.76
N GLN A 147 -6.11 -9.93 15.57
CA GLN A 147 -6.83 -10.57 14.47
C GLN A 147 -8.35 -10.42 14.60
N ILE A 148 -8.91 -10.55 15.79
CA ILE A 148 -10.36 -10.36 16.02
C ILE A 148 -10.75 -8.89 15.83
N GLN A 149 -9.95 -7.95 16.32
CA GLN A 149 -10.18 -6.52 16.13
C GLN A 149 -10.07 -6.13 14.65
N LEU A 150 -9.09 -6.69 13.92
CA LEU A 150 -8.95 -6.49 12.49
C LEU A 150 -10.14 -7.04 11.72
N LEU A 151 -10.61 -8.24 12.05
CA LEU A 151 -11.80 -8.84 11.42
C LEU A 151 -13.05 -7.98 11.67
N ALA A 152 -13.22 -7.45 12.88
CA ALA A 152 -14.33 -6.54 13.20
C ALA A 152 -14.26 -5.23 12.41
N ALA A 153 -13.06 -4.65 12.26
CA ALA A 153 -12.85 -3.45 11.44
C ALA A 153 -13.14 -3.70 9.96
N ILE A 154 -12.69 -4.84 9.42
CA ILE A 154 -13.00 -5.24 8.03
C ILE A 154 -14.50 -5.42 7.85
N ALA A 155 -15.19 -6.09 8.77
CA ALA A 155 -16.63 -6.29 8.68
C ALA A 155 -17.41 -4.96 8.69
N GLN A 156 -17.00 -3.99 9.52
CA GLN A 156 -17.58 -2.65 9.53
C GLN A 156 -17.33 -1.89 8.23
N GLN A 157 -16.11 -1.97 7.69
CA GLN A 157 -15.76 -1.34 6.43
C GLN A 157 -16.57 -1.94 5.26
N MET A 158 -16.74 -3.26 5.23
CA MET A 158 -17.54 -3.93 4.21
C MET A 158 -19.01 -3.52 4.29
N ALA A 159 -19.58 -3.44 5.49
CA ALA A 159 -20.95 -2.97 5.68
C ALA A 159 -21.14 -1.52 5.19
N GLN A 160 -20.18 -0.63 5.47
CA GLN A 160 -20.19 0.74 4.95
C GLN A 160 -20.09 0.80 3.43
N GLN A 161 -19.22 -0.05 2.84
CA GLN A 161 -19.04 -0.13 1.40
C GLN A 161 -20.31 -0.63 0.69
N GLU A 162 -21.00 -1.61 1.26
CA GLU A 162 -22.27 -2.12 0.74
C GLU A 162 -23.35 -1.04 0.72
N GLN A 163 -23.48 -0.26 1.81
CA GLN A 163 -24.42 0.87 1.87
C GLN A 163 -24.13 1.93 0.81
N HIS A 164 -22.85 2.28 0.62
CA HIS A 164 -22.44 3.23 -0.42
C HIS A 164 -22.76 2.70 -1.83
N LEU A 165 -22.54 1.41 -2.08
CA LEU A 165 -22.85 0.79 -3.37
C LEU A 165 -24.35 0.82 -3.67
N LEU A 166 -25.20 0.53 -2.67
CA LEU A 166 -26.65 0.61 -2.81
C LEU A 166 -27.10 2.04 -3.13
N GLN A 167 -26.54 3.04 -2.45
CA GLN A 167 -26.85 4.44 -2.72
C GLN A 167 -26.43 4.85 -4.15
N GLN A 168 -25.26 4.41 -4.60
CA GLN A 168 -24.79 4.67 -5.95
C GLN A 168 -25.71 4.01 -7.01
N GLN A 169 -26.17 2.79 -6.77
CA GLN A 169 -27.11 2.11 -7.67
C GLN A 169 -28.46 2.83 -7.75
N GLN A 170 -28.97 3.35 -6.63
CA GLN A 170 -30.19 4.15 -6.62
C GLN A 170 -30.02 5.44 -7.42
N GLN A 171 -28.91 6.15 -7.23
CA GLN A 171 -28.59 7.36 -8.00
C GLN A 171 -28.46 7.07 -9.50
N GLN A 172 -27.80 5.97 -9.88
CA GLN A 172 -27.69 5.57 -11.29
C GLN A 172 -29.07 5.31 -11.90
N THR A 173 -29.95 4.62 -11.16
CA THR A 173 -31.31 4.33 -11.62
C THR A 173 -32.11 5.62 -11.81
N GLU A 174 -31.99 6.57 -10.89
CA GLU A 174 -32.65 7.88 -11.00
C GLU A 174 -32.12 8.68 -12.19
N ILE A 175 -30.79 8.72 -12.38
CA ILE A 175 -30.15 9.39 -13.51
C ILE A 175 -30.63 8.79 -14.83
N LEU A 176 -30.65 7.46 -14.96
CA LEU A 176 -31.15 6.78 -16.16
C LEU A 176 -32.61 7.13 -16.45
N HIS A 177 -33.46 7.18 -15.43
CA HIS A 177 -34.85 7.59 -15.60
C HIS A 177 -34.97 9.03 -16.11
N ARG A 178 -34.18 9.96 -15.54
CA ARG A 178 -34.15 11.36 -15.97
C ARG A 178 -33.60 11.52 -17.38
N LEU A 179 -32.55 10.79 -17.73
CA LEU A 179 -31.99 10.78 -19.08
C LEU A 179 -33.02 10.33 -20.11
N LYS A 180 -33.73 9.24 -19.83
CA LYS A 180 -34.79 8.74 -20.73
C LYS A 180 -35.90 9.77 -20.94
N ALA A 181 -36.32 10.48 -19.89
CA ALA A 181 -37.31 11.54 -20.02
C ALA A 181 -36.80 12.70 -20.88
N VAL A 182 -35.52 13.08 -20.72
CA VAL A 182 -34.88 14.12 -21.55
C VAL A 182 -34.75 13.68 -23.00
N GLU A 183 -34.38 12.42 -23.27
CA GLU A 183 -34.30 11.87 -24.63
C GLU A 183 -35.65 11.90 -25.34
N VAL A 184 -36.73 11.49 -24.66
CA VAL A 184 -38.09 11.55 -25.20
C VAL A 184 -38.48 12.99 -25.52
N GLU A 185 -38.19 13.94 -24.64
CA GLU A 185 -38.55 15.34 -24.88
C GLU A 185 -37.69 15.98 -25.97
N GLN A 186 -36.40 15.63 -26.06
CA GLN A 186 -35.53 16.07 -27.15
C GLN A 186 -36.01 15.53 -28.50
N ASP A 187 -36.43 14.27 -28.57
CA ASP A 187 -36.94 13.69 -29.82
C ASP A 187 -38.24 14.38 -30.27
N ARG A 188 -39.14 14.70 -29.33
CA ARG A 188 -40.35 15.48 -29.62
C ARG A 188 -40.05 16.88 -30.14
N VAL A 189 -39.01 17.55 -29.62
CA VAL A 189 -38.61 18.90 -30.05
C VAL A 189 -37.87 18.88 -31.39
N ASN A 190 -36.94 17.94 -31.58
CA ASN A 190 -36.12 17.85 -32.79
C ASN A 190 -36.88 17.24 -33.97
N THR A 191 -37.89 16.40 -33.70
CA THR A 191 -38.67 15.73 -34.73
C THR A 191 -40.19 15.87 -34.51
N PRO A 192 -40.75 17.09 -34.53
CA PRO A 192 -42.16 17.33 -34.18
C PRO A 192 -43.18 16.59 -35.07
N CYS A 193 -42.78 16.23 -36.29
CA CYS A 193 -43.59 15.52 -37.28
C CYS A 193 -43.17 14.04 -37.48
N GLY A 194 -42.35 13.49 -36.57
CA GLY A 194 -41.84 12.12 -36.61
C GLY A 194 -40.69 11.93 -37.61
N HIS A 195 -39.92 10.84 -37.45
CA HIS A 195 -38.78 10.56 -38.32
C HIS A 195 -39.24 10.29 -39.77
N LYS A 196 -38.59 10.96 -40.73
CA LYS A 196 -38.82 10.77 -42.16
C LYS A 196 -37.60 10.16 -42.82
N TYR A 197 -37.81 9.17 -43.66
CA TYR A 197 -36.75 8.45 -44.35
C TYR A 197 -37.00 8.39 -45.85
N SER A 198 -35.93 8.26 -46.64
CA SER A 198 -36.07 7.84 -48.03
C SER A 198 -36.36 6.35 -48.09
N VAL A 199 -36.91 5.86 -49.20
CA VAL A 199 -37.21 4.42 -49.37
C VAL A 199 -35.96 3.56 -49.24
N VAL A 200 -34.82 4.01 -49.79
CA VAL A 200 -33.53 3.31 -49.68
C VAL A 200 -32.96 3.45 -48.27
N GLY A 201 -33.06 4.63 -47.66
CA GLY A 201 -32.63 4.85 -46.28
C GLY A 201 -33.35 3.93 -45.29
N PHE A 202 -34.67 3.81 -45.42
CA PHE A 202 -35.47 2.90 -44.59
C PHE A 202 -35.18 1.43 -44.87
N ALA A 203 -35.01 1.03 -46.13
CA ALA A 203 -34.62 -0.35 -46.47
C ALA A 203 -33.29 -0.73 -45.82
N ASN A 204 -32.27 0.13 -45.91
CA ASN A 204 -30.98 -0.08 -45.26
C ASN A 204 -31.11 -0.15 -43.72
N LEU A 205 -31.97 0.69 -43.13
CA LEU A 205 -32.24 0.71 -41.69
C LEU A 205 -32.88 -0.61 -41.21
N GLN A 206 -33.68 -1.25 -42.07
CA GLN A 206 -34.27 -2.58 -41.86
C GLN A 206 -33.35 -3.73 -42.31
N GLY A 207 -32.12 -3.45 -42.77
CA GLY A 207 -31.19 -4.45 -43.28
C GLY A 207 -31.61 -5.12 -44.59
N LEU A 208 -32.49 -4.48 -45.37
CA LEU A 208 -33.01 -4.99 -46.63
C LEU A 208 -32.25 -4.40 -47.82
N GLU A 209 -31.73 -5.26 -48.70
CA GLU A 209 -31.24 -4.83 -50.01
C GLU A 209 -32.41 -4.73 -50.99
N ILE A 210 -32.58 -3.55 -51.60
CA ILE A 210 -33.60 -3.32 -52.62
C ILE A 210 -32.98 -2.83 -53.93
N SER A 211 -33.52 -3.30 -55.05
CA SER A 211 -33.10 -2.81 -56.36
C SER A 211 -33.60 -1.39 -56.63
N VAL A 212 -32.95 -0.67 -57.55
CA VAL A 212 -33.36 0.68 -57.98
C VAL A 212 -34.82 0.70 -58.49
N LYS A 213 -35.23 -0.35 -59.19
CA LYS A 213 -36.59 -0.50 -59.74
C LYS A 213 -37.64 -0.68 -58.63
N GLU A 214 -37.31 -1.48 -57.62
CA GLU A 214 -38.17 -1.68 -56.45
C GLU A 214 -38.27 -0.42 -55.60
N ALA A 215 -37.15 0.28 -55.38
CA ALA A 215 -37.12 1.57 -54.70
C ALA A 215 -38.03 2.59 -55.39
N GLY A 216 -37.97 2.69 -56.73
CA GLY A 216 -38.84 3.58 -57.50
C GLY A 216 -40.33 3.20 -57.45
N THR A 217 -40.65 1.90 -57.35
CA THR A 217 -42.03 1.43 -57.25
C THR A 217 -42.61 1.67 -55.85
N LYS A 218 -41.84 1.35 -54.81
CA LYS A 218 -42.19 1.63 -53.41
C LYS A 218 -42.28 3.14 -53.16
N GLY A 219 -41.39 3.95 -53.74
CA GLY A 219 -41.46 5.42 -53.64
C GLY A 219 -42.73 6.02 -54.24
N ARG A 220 -43.20 5.49 -55.38
CA ARG A 220 -44.49 5.90 -55.96
C ARG A 220 -45.67 5.51 -55.07
N LYS A 221 -45.65 4.30 -54.49
CA LYS A 221 -46.67 3.84 -53.53
C LYS A 221 -46.69 4.73 -52.27
N ALA A 222 -45.52 5.02 -51.69
CA ALA A 222 -45.38 5.91 -50.54
C ALA A 222 -45.91 7.32 -50.84
N SER A 223 -45.55 7.87 -52.01
CA SER A 223 -46.09 9.17 -52.47
C SER A 223 -47.61 9.16 -52.60
N ALA A 224 -48.19 8.09 -53.15
CA ALA A 224 -49.64 7.97 -53.28
C ALA A 224 -50.33 7.86 -51.91
N LEU A 225 -49.75 7.11 -50.99
CA LEU A 225 -50.27 6.92 -49.64
C LEU A 225 -50.22 8.22 -48.83
N CYS A 226 -49.09 8.95 -48.85
CA CYS A 226 -48.99 10.28 -48.23
C CYS A 226 -50.04 11.25 -48.79
N ARG A 227 -50.22 11.30 -50.11
CA ARG A 227 -51.24 12.18 -50.73
C ARG A 227 -52.66 11.82 -50.30
N LYS A 228 -52.97 10.52 -50.19
CA LYS A 228 -54.27 10.03 -49.73
C LYS A 228 -54.53 10.42 -48.26
N GLN A 229 -53.47 10.44 -47.44
CA GLN A 229 -53.53 10.77 -46.02
C GLN A 229 -53.33 12.27 -45.74
N GLY A 230 -53.14 13.12 -46.76
CA GLY A 230 -52.92 14.56 -46.60
C GLY A 230 -51.55 14.94 -46.00
N ILE A 231 -50.57 14.04 -46.08
CA ILE A 231 -49.22 14.23 -45.52
C ILE A 231 -48.31 14.92 -46.55
N GLU A 232 -47.61 15.97 -46.13
CA GLU A 232 -46.62 16.67 -46.95
C GLU A 232 -45.33 15.84 -47.11
N ILE A 233 -44.86 15.72 -48.36
CA ILE A 233 -43.67 14.96 -48.73
C ILE A 233 -42.51 15.91 -48.95
N GLU A 234 -41.52 15.85 -48.06
CA GLU A 234 -40.26 16.57 -48.23
C GLU A 234 -39.39 15.91 -49.30
N ARG A 235 -38.48 16.68 -49.91
CA ARG A 235 -37.56 16.15 -50.92
C ARG A 235 -36.14 16.60 -50.65
N ILE A 236 -35.22 15.64 -50.69
CA ILE A 236 -33.79 15.88 -50.58
C ILE A 236 -33.09 15.57 -51.89
N HIS A 237 -31.92 16.17 -52.11
CA HIS A 237 -31.07 15.85 -53.24
C HIS A 237 -30.15 14.68 -52.88
N ASP A 238 -30.24 13.61 -53.66
CA ASP A 238 -29.38 12.44 -53.63
C ASP A 238 -28.46 12.46 -54.87
N PRO A 239 -27.13 12.38 -54.71
CA PRO A 239 -26.19 12.39 -55.83
C PRO A 239 -26.40 11.28 -56.87
N ARG A 240 -26.98 10.14 -56.47
CA ARG A 240 -27.23 8.97 -57.33
C ARG A 240 -28.60 9.02 -58.00
N PHE A 241 -29.61 9.55 -57.31
CA PHE A 241 -31.02 9.45 -57.72
C PHE A 241 -31.72 10.80 -57.97
N GLY A 242 -31.02 11.93 -57.83
CA GLY A 242 -31.60 13.25 -58.04
C GLY A 242 -32.48 13.69 -56.86
N LYS A 243 -33.73 14.09 -57.08
CA LYS A 243 -34.62 14.52 -55.99
C LYS A 243 -35.40 13.32 -55.44
N VAL A 244 -35.14 12.95 -54.19
CA VAL A 244 -35.76 11.79 -53.52
C VAL A 244 -36.70 12.25 -52.42
N GLY A 245 -37.87 11.63 -52.32
CA GLY A 245 -38.86 11.93 -51.28
C GLY A 245 -38.49 11.34 -49.93
N LEU A 246 -38.76 12.09 -48.86
CA LEU A 246 -38.74 11.63 -47.47
C LEU A 246 -40.17 11.38 -47.00
N TYR A 247 -40.38 10.21 -46.41
CA TYR A 247 -41.70 9.75 -46.00
C TYR A 247 -41.67 9.38 -44.51
N PRO A 248 -42.77 9.59 -43.77
CA PRO A 248 -42.87 9.12 -42.39
C PRO A 248 -42.65 7.62 -42.29
N GLU A 249 -42.08 7.18 -41.18
CA GLU A 249 -41.82 5.76 -40.91
C GLU A 249 -43.07 4.88 -41.05
N SER A 250 -44.23 5.34 -40.55
CA SER A 250 -45.51 4.61 -40.65
C SER A 250 -45.92 4.29 -42.09
N VAL A 251 -45.74 5.24 -43.01
CA VAL A 251 -46.01 5.09 -44.44
C VAL A 251 -45.06 4.09 -45.08
N LEU A 252 -43.79 4.10 -44.68
CA LEU A 252 -42.79 3.18 -45.21
C LEU A 252 -43.03 1.75 -44.72
N ILE A 253 -43.35 1.55 -43.44
CA ILE A 253 -43.74 0.23 -42.90
C ILE A 253 -44.88 -0.36 -43.75
N GLU A 254 -45.95 0.40 -43.98
CA GLU A 254 -47.10 -0.07 -44.77
C GLU A 254 -46.72 -0.45 -46.22
N VAL A 255 -45.86 0.36 -46.87
CA VAL A 255 -45.39 0.12 -48.24
C VAL A 255 -44.43 -1.07 -48.35
N PHE A 256 -43.67 -1.36 -47.30
CA PHE A 256 -42.78 -2.50 -47.25
C PHE A 256 -43.51 -3.81 -46.89
N SER A 257 -44.56 -3.74 -46.05
CA SER A 257 -45.42 -4.89 -45.72
C SER A 257 -46.35 -5.32 -46.86
N THR A 258 -46.82 -4.39 -47.71
CA THR A 258 -47.77 -4.67 -48.81
C THR A 258 -47.14 -5.33 -50.06
N GLY A 259 -46.00 -6.02 -49.92
CA GLY A 259 -45.29 -6.67 -51.04
C GLY A 259 -44.70 -8.05 -50.73
N GLN A 260 -45.09 -8.70 -49.64
CA GLN A 260 -44.70 -10.09 -49.30
C GLN A 260 -45.78 -11.14 -49.61
N ASN A 261 -46.81 -10.80 -50.41
CA ASN A 261 -47.79 -11.77 -50.94
C ASN A 261 -47.62 -11.93 -52.45
#